data_AF-A0A974P3N7-F1
#
_entry.id   AF-A0A974P3N7-F1
#
_cell.length_a   1.000
_cell.length_b   1.000
_cell.length_c   1.000
_cell.angle_alpha   90.00
_cell.angle_beta   90.00
_cell.angle_gamma   90.00
#
_symmetry.space_group_name_H-M   'P 1'
#
loop_
_entity.id
_entity.type
_entity.pdbx_description
1 polymer ?
#
loop_
_entity_poly.entity_id
_entity_poly.type
_entity_poly.pdbx_seq_one_letter_code
_entity_poly.pdbx_strand_id
1 'polypeptide(L)'
;MAYFIGAGLPTEIRQQHEQDLLKQWLEALRKYGVSYDWNEAWTGYRHYLLQGVFTAIFASVSTKQTDRGDEMFLTMARRHCAQAADLESMTLLRQA
;
A
#
# COMPACT_ATOMS: atom_id res chain seq x y z
N MET A 1 6.40 -2.19 -1.97
CA MET A 1 5.59 -1.67 -3.09
C MET A 1 4.24 -1.12 -2.63
N ALA A 2 3.38 -1.94 -2.00
CA ALA A 2 2.05 -1.51 -1.56
C ALA A 2 2.05 -0.25 -0.67
N TYR A 3 2.96 -0.19 0.31
CA TYR A 3 3.19 1.01 1.14
C TYR A 3 3.42 2.28 0.30
N PHE A 4 4.35 2.22 -0.65
CA PHE A 4 4.74 3.37 -1.46
C PHE A 4 3.58 3.84 -2.35
N ILE A 5 2.93 2.91 -3.05
CA ILE A 5 1.82 3.22 -3.95
C ILE A 5 0.62 3.76 -3.16
N GLY A 6 0.30 3.14 -2.01
CA GLY A 6 -0.82 3.54 -1.16
C GLY A 6 -0.67 4.91 -0.53
N ALA A 7 0.54 5.29 -0.09
CA ALA A 7 0.79 6.60 0.51
C ALA A 7 1.03 7.69 -0.55
N GLY A 8 1.80 7.35 -1.60
CA GLY A 8 2.42 8.32 -2.50
C GLY A 8 1.51 8.85 -3.61
N LEU A 9 0.43 8.14 -3.95
CA LEU A 9 -0.47 8.53 -5.04
C LEU A 9 -1.84 9.00 -4.51
N PRO A 10 -2.49 9.97 -5.20
CA PRO A 10 -3.93 10.17 -5.05
C PRO A 10 -4.70 8.87 -5.31
N THR A 11 -5.82 8.69 -4.62
CA THR A 11 -6.60 7.44 -4.65
C THR A 11 -7.02 7.07 -6.07
N GLU A 12 -7.46 8.05 -6.85
CA GLU A 12 -7.96 7.88 -8.22
C GLU A 12 -6.84 7.41 -9.16
N ILE A 13 -5.65 8.00 -9.02
CA ILE A 13 -4.46 7.63 -9.78
C ILE A 13 -3.99 6.22 -9.39
N ARG A 14 -4.00 5.90 -8.10
CA ARG A 14 -3.68 4.55 -7.62
C ARG A 14 -4.61 3.51 -8.24
N GLN A 15 -5.93 3.70 -8.15
CA GLN A 15 -6.91 2.74 -8.64
C GLN A 15 -6.72 2.41 -10.12
N GLN A 16 -6.32 3.40 -10.92
CA GLN A 16 -6.08 3.22 -12.36
C GLN A 16 -4.78 2.50 -12.69
N HIS A 17 -3.76 2.56 -11.81
CA HIS A 17 -2.39 2.18 -12.18
C HIS A 17 -1.70 1.19 -11.25
N GLU A 18 -2.26 0.85 -10.07
CA GLU A 18 -1.51 0.08 -9.06
C GLU A 18 -1.11 -1.32 -9.53
N GLN A 19 -1.94 -1.99 -10.32
CA GLN A 19 -1.59 -3.29 -10.89
C GLN A 19 -0.50 -3.16 -11.95
N ASP A 20 -0.56 -2.14 -12.80
CA ASP A 20 0.44 -1.93 -13.85
C ASP A 20 1.79 -1.50 -13.28
N LEU A 21 1.78 -0.70 -12.22
CA LEU A 21 2.99 -0.39 -11.45
C LEU A 21 3.58 -1.63 -10.80
N LEU A 22 2.74 -2.51 -10.23
CA LEU A 22 3.21 -3.78 -9.67
C LEU A 22 3.80 -4.69 -10.74
N LYS A 23 3.13 -4.84 -11.89
CA LYS A 23 3.63 -5.64 -13.02
C LYS A 23 4.98 -5.12 -13.53
N GLN A 24 5.12 -3.81 -13.70
CA GLN A 24 6.38 -3.19 -14.11
C GLN A 24 7.51 -3.48 -13.11
N TRP A 25 7.22 -3.43 -11.81
CA TRP A 25 8.20 -3.78 -10.79
C TRP A 25 8.58 -5.26 -10.80
N LEU A 26 7.61 -6.16 -10.98
CA LEU A 26 7.88 -7.60 -11.12
C LEU A 26 8.74 -7.89 -12.37
N GLU A 27 8.47 -7.21 -13.47
CA GLU A 27 9.29 -7.32 -14.68
C GLU A 27 10.71 -6.80 -14.49
N ALA A 28 10.87 -5.71 -13.71
CA ALA A 28 12.19 -5.22 -13.33
C ALA A 28 12.95 -6.24 -12.46
N LEU A 29 12.26 -6.89 -11.51
CA LEU A 29 12.86 -7.93 -10.66
C LEU A 29 13.35 -9.16 -11.44
N ARG A 30 12.67 -9.54 -12.53
CA ARG A 30 13.10 -10.64 -13.39
C ARG A 30 14.50 -10.45 -13.95
N LYS A 31 14.91 -9.20 -14.22
CA LYS A 31 16.26 -8.86 -14.69
C LYS A 31 17.34 -9.19 -13.65
N TYR A 32 16.96 -9.33 -12.39
CA TYR A 32 17.83 -9.73 -11.28
C TYR A 32 17.67 -11.21 -10.89
N GLY A 33 17.00 -12.02 -11.73
CA GLY A 33 16.77 -13.44 -11.46
C GLY A 33 15.69 -13.74 -10.43
N VAL A 34 14.91 -12.73 -10.01
CA VAL A 34 13.80 -12.88 -9.08
C VAL A 34 12.49 -12.98 -9.87
N SER A 35 11.75 -14.09 -9.70
CA SER A 35 10.47 -14.30 -10.37
C SER A 35 9.39 -14.65 -9.36
N TYR A 36 8.22 -14.03 -9.52
CA TYR A 36 7.01 -14.32 -8.74
C TYR A 36 5.87 -14.68 -9.69
N ASP A 37 4.98 -15.56 -9.23
CA ASP A 37 3.66 -15.70 -9.84
C ASP A 37 2.84 -14.42 -9.62
N TRP A 38 2.01 -14.06 -10.59
CA TRP A 38 1.19 -12.86 -10.49
C TRP A 38 0.19 -12.93 -9.33
N ASN A 39 -0.47 -14.08 -9.13
CA ASN A 39 -1.47 -14.21 -8.08
C ASN A 39 -0.83 -14.19 -6.70
N GLU A 40 0.35 -14.79 -6.55
CA GLU A 40 1.15 -14.70 -5.32
C GLU A 40 1.55 -13.26 -5.02
N ALA A 41 2.12 -12.56 -6.02
CA ALA A 41 2.55 -11.17 -5.87
C ALA A 41 1.36 -10.23 -5.57
N TRP A 42 0.23 -10.43 -6.23
CA TRP A 42 -0.97 -9.63 -6.02
C TRP A 42 -1.60 -9.90 -4.65
N THR A 43 -1.65 -11.17 -4.23
CA THR A 43 -2.11 -11.54 -2.88
C THR A 43 -1.21 -10.94 -1.80
N GLY A 44 0.11 -11.02 -1.98
CA GLY A 44 1.08 -10.38 -1.09
C GLY A 44 0.90 -8.86 -1.06
N TYR A 45 0.73 -8.22 -2.21
CA TYR A 45 0.45 -6.78 -2.29
C TYR A 45 -0.78 -6.38 -1.48
N ARG A 46 -1.88 -7.12 -1.64
CA ARG A 46 -3.15 -6.90 -0.92
C ARG A 46 -3.03 -7.12 0.58
N HIS A 47 -2.25 -8.11 1.00
CA HIS A 47 -2.00 -8.39 2.42
C HIS A 47 -1.11 -7.31 3.04
N TYR A 48 0.05 -7.04 2.46
CA TYR A 48 1.07 -6.19 3.06
C TYR A 48 0.75 -4.70 3.02
N LEU A 49 -0.28 -4.24 2.29
CA LEU A 49 -0.68 -2.83 2.32
C LEU A 49 -1.09 -2.35 3.72
N LEU A 50 -1.59 -3.24 4.59
CA LEU A 50 -2.04 -2.89 5.94
C LEU A 50 -0.89 -2.38 6.81
N GLN A 51 0.36 -2.76 6.50
CA GLN A 51 1.54 -2.18 7.12
C GLN A 51 1.60 -0.66 6.96
N GLY A 52 1.04 -0.10 5.87
CA GLY A 52 0.93 1.35 5.68
C GLY A 52 -0.07 2.02 6.62
N VAL A 53 -1.19 1.35 6.93
CA VAL A 53 -2.15 1.82 7.94
C VAL A 53 -1.45 1.89 9.31
N PHE A 54 -0.79 0.81 9.72
CA PHE A 54 -0.05 0.78 10.99
C PHE A 54 1.04 1.83 11.03
N THR A 55 1.80 1.99 9.95
CA THR A 55 2.87 2.98 9.88
C THR A 55 2.34 4.41 10.04
N ALA A 56 1.23 4.76 9.39
CA ALA A 56 0.61 6.08 9.54
C ALA A 56 0.21 6.37 11.00
N ILE A 57 -0.34 5.38 11.71
CA ILE A 57 -0.75 5.51 13.12
C ILE A 57 0.45 5.59 14.05
N PHE A 58 1.41 4.66 13.94
CA PHE A 58 2.57 4.64 14.84
C PHE A 58 3.45 5.87 14.63
N ALA A 59 3.62 6.32 13.39
CA ALA A 59 4.39 7.52 13.11
C ALA A 59 3.69 8.79 13.65
N SER A 60 2.35 8.88 13.61
CA SER A 60 1.66 10.06 14.14
C SER A 60 1.80 10.20 15.66
N VAL A 61 1.78 9.09 16.41
CA VAL A 61 1.95 9.13 17.87
C VAL A 61 3.41 9.26 18.32
N SER A 62 4.37 8.88 17.45
CA SER A 62 5.80 8.88 17.77
C SER A 62 6.53 10.14 17.29
N THR A 63 5.84 11.05 16.61
CA THR A 63 6.42 12.29 16.07
C THR A 63 5.87 13.51 16.80
N LYS A 64 6.63 14.61 16.77
CA LYS A 64 6.18 15.88 17.33
C LYS A 64 4.96 16.37 16.55
N GLN A 65 3.85 16.61 17.26
CA GLN A 65 2.63 17.16 16.67
C GLN A 65 2.87 18.54 16.08
N THR A 66 2.37 18.70 14.85
CA THR A 66 2.32 19.95 14.08
C THR A 66 1.14 19.84 13.13
N ASP A 67 0.47 20.95 12.82
CA ASP A 67 -0.70 20.95 11.93
C ASP A 67 -0.40 20.27 10.57
N ARG A 68 0.77 20.59 9.98
CA ARG A 68 1.23 19.98 8.73
C ARG A 68 1.50 18.48 8.87
N GLY A 69 2.10 18.06 9.99
CA GLY A 69 2.40 16.65 10.26
C GLY A 69 1.12 15.83 10.44
N ASP A 70 0.16 16.36 11.19
CA ASP A 70 -1.12 15.72 11.44
C ASP A 70 -1.92 15.56 10.14
N GLU A 71 -1.94 16.59 9.28
CA GLU A 71 -2.55 16.53 7.96
C GLU A 71 -1.90 15.44 7.08
N MET A 72 -0.57 15.35 7.09
CA MET A 72 0.17 14.34 6.35
C MET A 72 -0.19 12.92 6.83
N PHE A 73 -0.14 12.64 8.13
CA PHE A 73 -0.45 11.31 8.66
C PHE A 73 -1.91 10.93 8.46
N LEU A 74 -2.84 11.88 8.62
CA LEU A 74 -4.25 11.65 8.36
C LEU A 74 -4.50 11.34 6.88
N THR A 75 -3.80 12.02 5.97
CA THR A 75 -3.84 11.75 4.54
C THR A 75 -3.30 10.35 4.22
N MET A 76 -2.15 9.98 4.79
CA MET A 76 -1.59 8.62 4.64
C MET A 76 -2.55 7.55 5.14
N ALA A 77 -3.10 7.72 6.34
CA ALA A 77 -4.04 6.78 6.94
C ALA A 77 -5.30 6.63 6.06
N ARG A 78 -5.89 7.73 5.61
CA ARG A 78 -7.07 7.72 4.72
C ARG A 78 -6.80 6.98 3.42
N ARG A 79 -5.66 7.24 2.76
CA ARG A 79 -5.31 6.59 1.50
C ARG A 79 -5.07 5.10 1.67
N HIS A 80 -4.37 4.68 2.73
CA HIS A 80 -4.16 3.26 2.99
C HIS A 80 -5.45 2.54 3.38
N CYS A 81 -6.34 3.17 4.15
CA CYS A 81 -7.66 2.59 4.45
C CYS A 81 -8.53 2.47 3.20
N ALA A 82 -8.53 3.48 2.32
CA ALA A 82 -9.23 3.40 1.03
C ALA A 82 -8.67 2.27 0.16
N GLN A 83 -7.35 2.15 0.08
CA GLN A 83 -6.70 1.05 -0.61
C GLN A 83 -7.08 -0.32 -0.03
N ALA A 84 -7.12 -0.45 1.30
CA ALA A 84 -7.52 -1.69 1.97
C ALA A 84 -8.98 -2.08 1.66
N ALA A 85 -9.87 -1.09 1.57
CA ALA A 85 -11.26 -1.29 1.22
C ALA A 85 -11.42 -1.72 -0.24
N ASP A 86 -10.81 -0.98 -1.18
CA ASP A 86 -10.88 -1.26 -2.61
C ASP A 86 -10.32 -2.63 -2.98
N LEU A 87 -9.31 -3.09 -2.24
CA LEU A 87 -8.64 -4.36 -2.47
C LEU A 87 -9.17 -5.49 -1.58
N GLU A 88 -10.23 -5.25 -0.81
CA GLU A 88 -10.83 -6.23 0.10
C GLU A 88 -9.80 -6.91 1.03
N SER A 89 -8.78 -6.17 1.47
CA SER A 89 -7.64 -6.73 2.23
C SER A 89 -8.07 -7.37 3.55
N MET A 90 -9.14 -6.83 4.17
CA MET A 90 -9.68 -7.40 5.41
C MET A 90 -10.38 -8.74 5.18
N THR A 91 -10.99 -8.95 4.02
CA THR A 91 -11.56 -10.25 3.63
C THR A 91 -10.45 -11.27 3.40
N LEU A 92 -9.38 -10.84 2.72
CA LEU A 92 -8.21 -11.68 2.47
C LEU A 92 -7.57 -12.17 3.78
N LEU A 93 -7.44 -11.30 4.79
CA LEU A 93 -6.89 -11.68 6.09
C LEU A 93 -7.72 -12.72 6.85
N ARG A 94 -9.05 -12.74 6.67
CA ARG A 94 -9.92 -13.72 7.36
C ARG A 94 -9.78 -15.12 6.78
N GLN A 95 -9.13 -15.27 5.64
CA GLN A 95 -8.96 -16.53 4.91
C GLN A 95 -7.54 -17.12 5.04
N ALA A 96 -6.62 -16.38 5.68
CA ALA A 96 -5.25 -16.80 5.96
C ALA A 96 -5.15 -17.45 7.35
#